data_AF-A0A7C5IA43-F1
#
_entry.id   AF-A0A7C5IA43-F1
#
_cell.length_a   1.000
_cell.length_b   1.000
_cell.length_c   1.000
_cell.angle_alpha   90.00
_cell.angle_beta   90.00
_cell.angle_gamma   90.00
#
_symmetry.space_group_name_H-M   'P 1'
#
loop_
_entity.id
_entity.type
_entity.pdbx_description
1 polymer ?
#
loop_
_entity_poly.entity_id
_entity_poly.type
_entity_poly.pdbx_seq_one_letter_code
_entity_poly.pdbx_strand_id
1 'polypeptide(L)'
;MGIGWTEVLLIILVILLLFGASRLPAALGGLGKGIREFRKALRGDDEHRAELEAVARELKAGVGKRVTFLPDGTVEVGLPDGATLVDVDEYWATVEDGSGSKRYPLLQVRRIVFKG
;
A
#
# COMPACT_ATOMS: atom_id res chain seq x y z
N MET A 1 8.07 20.44 39.93
CA MET A 1 6.61 20.65 39.96
C MET A 1 6.15 20.72 38.52
N GLY A 2 5.40 19.72 38.05
CA GLY A 2 4.92 19.65 36.68
C GLY A 2 3.70 20.54 36.49
N ILE A 3 3.44 20.94 35.24
CA ILE A 3 2.21 21.63 34.87
C ILE A 3 1.05 20.69 35.17
N GLY A 4 0.16 21.08 36.09
CA GLY A 4 -1.03 20.33 36.43
C GLY A 4 -2.15 20.58 35.42
N TRP A 5 -3.22 19.77 35.53
CA TRP A 5 -4.37 19.91 34.64
C TRP A 5 -5.00 21.32 34.72
N THR A 6 -4.97 21.90 35.92
CA THR A 6 -5.51 23.24 36.20
C THR A 6 -4.76 24.34 35.44
N GLU A 7 -3.42 24.29 35.42
CA GLU A 7 -2.61 25.26 34.69
C GLU A 7 -2.84 25.18 33.17
N VAL A 8 -2.96 23.97 32.61
CA VAL A 8 -3.28 23.81 31.18
C VAL A 8 -4.66 24.39 30.85
N LEU A 9 -5.66 24.17 31.71
CA LEU A 9 -7.00 24.71 31.52
C LEU A 9 -7.01 26.25 31.53
N LEU A 10 -6.24 26.86 32.45
CA LEU A 10 -6.05 28.31 32.52
C LEU A 10 -5.40 28.87 31.25
N ILE A 11 -4.36 28.20 30.73
CA ILE A 11 -3.69 28.62 29.48
C ILE A 11 -4.67 28.54 28.30
N ILE A 12 -5.43 27.45 28.19
CA ILE A 12 -6.44 27.30 27.13
C ILE A 12 -7.49 28.41 27.26
N LEU A 13 -7.95 28.73 28.47
CA LEU A 13 -8.92 29.80 28.70
C LEU A 13 -8.39 31.17 28.24
N VAL A 14 -7.13 31.50 28.55
CA VAL A 14 -6.50 32.74 28.08
C VAL A 14 -6.40 32.77 26.55
N ILE A 15 -5.98 31.67 25.91
CA ILE A 15 -5.91 31.56 24.45
C ILE A 15 -7.30 31.73 23.83
N LEU A 16 -8.35 31.14 24.42
CA LEU A 16 -9.73 31.27 23.96
C LEU A 16 -10.26 32.70 24.10
N LEU A 17 -9.84 33.45 25.12
CA LEU A 17 -10.21 34.87 25.27
C LEU A 17 -9.51 35.76 24.23
N LEU A 18 -8.24 35.48 23.92
CA LEU A 18 -7.47 36.27 22.94
C LEU A 18 -7.90 36.02 21.50
N PHE A 19 -8.09 34.75 21.14
CA PHE A 19 -8.37 34.34 19.76
C PHE A 19 -9.84 34.04 19.51
N GLY A 20 -10.65 33.85 20.55
CA GLY A 20 -12.03 33.39 20.45
C GLY A 20 -12.14 31.88 20.27
N ALA A 21 -13.22 31.29 20.79
CA ALA A 21 -13.46 29.85 20.75
C ALA A 21 -13.57 29.26 19.34
N SER A 22 -13.88 30.08 18.34
CA SER A 22 -14.06 29.63 16.95
C SER A 22 -12.78 29.62 16.11
N ARG A 23 -11.73 30.35 16.50
CA ARG A 23 -10.51 30.48 15.68
C ARG A 23 -9.53 29.33 15.85
N LEU A 24 -9.38 28.81 17.07
CA LEU A 24 -8.49 27.68 17.35
C LEU A 24 -8.93 26.40 16.62
N PRO A 25 -10.22 25.98 16.66
CA PRO A 25 -10.67 24.79 15.95
C PRO A 25 -10.62 24.95 14.42
N ALA A 26 -10.84 26.16 13.91
CA ALA A 26 -10.75 26.44 12.47
C ALA A 26 -9.30 26.28 11.96
N ALA A 27 -8.31 26.80 12.70
CA ALA A 27 -6.90 26.64 12.37
C ALA A 27 -6.43 25.18 12.46
N LEU A 28 -6.80 24.48 13.55
CA LEU A 28 -6.52 23.05 13.72
C LEU A 28 -7.19 22.20 12.63
N GLY A 29 -8.40 22.55 12.22
CA GLY A 29 -9.10 21.88 11.12
C GLY A 29 -8.38 22.04 9.77
N GLY A 30 -7.85 23.22 9.48
CA GLY A 30 -7.03 23.47 8.28
C GLY A 30 -5.72 22.68 8.29
N LEU A 31 -5.00 22.70 9.41
CA LEU A 31 -3.76 21.93 9.59
C LEU A 31 -4.00 20.41 9.54
N GLY A 32 -5.08 19.93 10.17
CA GLY A 32 -5.44 18.51 10.17
C GLY A 32 -5.75 17.98 8.78
N LYS A 33 -6.43 18.77 7.94
CA LYS A 33 -6.64 18.45 6.52
C LYS A 33 -5.32 18.42 5.76
N GLY A 34 -4.44 19.41 5.96
CA GLY A 34 -3.12 19.45 5.33
C GLY A 34 -2.25 18.25 5.67
N ILE A 35 -2.18 17.86 6.95
CA ILE A 35 -1.44 16.68 7.41
C ILE A 35 -2.04 15.39 6.83
N ARG A 36 -3.37 15.30 6.73
CA ARG A 36 -4.05 14.15 6.14
C ARG A 36 -3.74 13.99 4.66
N GLU A 37 -3.86 15.06 3.88
CA GLU A 37 -3.52 15.05 2.45
C GLU A 37 -2.03 14.79 2.23
N PHE A 38 -1.16 15.36 3.07
CA PHE A 38 0.28 15.08 3.03
C PHE A 38 0.59 13.60 3.31
N ARG A 39 -0.05 13.02 4.33
CA ARG A 39 0.10 11.59 4.65
C ARG A 39 -0.45 10.71 3.52
N LYS A 40 -1.53 11.11 2.86
CA LYS A 40 -2.09 10.41 1.69
C LYS A 40 -1.15 10.49 0.49
N ALA A 41 -0.57 11.65 0.22
CA ALA A 41 0.41 11.82 -0.86
C ALA A 41 1.70 11.03 -0.62
N LEU A 42 2.16 10.94 0.64
CA LEU A 42 3.30 10.09 1.01
C LEU A 42 2.96 8.60 0.94
N ARG A 43 1.70 8.24 1.18
CA ARG A 43 1.17 6.88 1.07
C ARG A 43 0.43 6.71 -0.25
N GLY A 44 1.07 6.92 -1.40
CA GLY A 44 0.51 6.58 -2.73
C GLY A 44 0.08 5.10 -2.90
N ASP A 45 0.02 4.35 -1.81
CA ASP A 45 -0.30 2.95 -1.62
C ASP A 45 -1.78 2.63 -1.74
N ASP A 46 -2.75 3.49 -1.42
CA ASP A 46 -4.14 3.00 -1.33
C ASP A 46 -4.71 2.54 -2.69
N GLU A 47 -4.46 3.28 -3.77
CA GLU A 47 -4.83 2.87 -5.13
C GLU A 47 -3.93 1.74 -5.64
N HIS A 48 -2.63 1.81 -5.38
CA HIS A 48 -1.67 0.80 -5.80
C HIS A 48 -1.90 -0.54 -5.10
N ARG A 49 -2.30 -0.53 -3.83
CA ARG A 49 -2.59 -1.71 -3.01
C ARG A 49 -3.85 -2.42 -3.49
N ALA A 50 -4.88 -1.67 -3.91
CA ALA A 50 -6.06 -2.27 -4.53
C ALA A 50 -5.71 -2.96 -5.87
N GLU A 51 -4.83 -2.35 -6.67
CA GLU A 51 -4.33 -2.93 -7.92
C GLU A 51 -3.45 -4.17 -7.66
N LEU A 52 -2.56 -4.11 -6.68
CA LEU A 52 -1.73 -5.25 -6.25
C LEU A 52 -2.55 -6.40 -5.69
N GLU A 53 -3.57 -6.12 -4.88
CA GLU A 53 -4.48 -7.14 -4.35
C GLU A 53 -5.27 -7.82 -5.49
N ALA A 54 -5.68 -7.07 -6.52
CA ALA A 54 -6.34 -7.61 -7.70
C ALA A 54 -5.40 -8.53 -8.51
N VAL A 55 -4.17 -8.07 -8.78
CA VAL A 55 -3.12 -8.85 -9.46
C VAL A 55 -2.77 -10.11 -8.65
N ALA A 56 -2.59 -9.99 -7.34
CA ALA A 56 -2.30 -11.10 -6.45
C ALA A 56 -3.40 -12.16 -6.50
N ARG A 57 -4.67 -11.75 -6.50
CA ARG A 57 -5.82 -12.66 -6.58
C ARG A 57 -5.86 -13.40 -7.92
N GLU A 58 -5.55 -12.73 -9.03
CA GLU A 58 -5.52 -13.35 -10.35
C GLU A 58 -4.36 -14.35 -10.49
N LEU A 59 -3.17 -14.02 -9.97
CA LEU A 59 -2.03 -14.95 -9.94
C LEU A 59 -2.23 -16.12 -8.99
N LYS A 60 -2.91 -15.93 -7.86
CA LYS A 60 -3.28 -17.01 -6.93
C LYS A 60 -4.08 -18.11 -7.64
N ALA A 61 -4.91 -17.77 -8.62
CA ALA A 61 -5.65 -18.75 -9.43
C ALA A 61 -4.74 -19.56 -10.39
N GLY A 62 -3.52 -19.08 -10.64
CA GLY A 62 -2.48 -19.75 -11.44
C GLY A 62 -1.45 -20.51 -10.61
N VAL A 63 -1.56 -20.54 -9.27
CA VAL A 63 -0.64 -21.30 -8.41
C VAL A 63 -0.70 -22.79 -8.78
N GLY A 64 0.47 -23.42 -8.91
CA GLY A 64 0.65 -24.78 -9.41
C GLY A 64 0.80 -24.88 -10.93
N LYS A 65 0.64 -23.77 -11.68
CA LYS A 65 0.92 -23.73 -13.12
C LYS A 65 2.32 -23.18 -13.38
N ARG A 66 2.88 -23.53 -14.54
CA ARG A 66 4.13 -22.94 -15.04
C ARG A 66 3.87 -21.51 -15.51
N VAL A 67 4.72 -20.57 -15.09
CA VAL A 67 4.62 -19.15 -15.41
C VAL A 67 5.96 -18.60 -15.88
N THR A 68 5.91 -17.58 -16.73
CA THR A 68 7.07 -16.81 -17.17
C THR A 68 6.79 -15.33 -16.98
N PHE A 69 7.71 -14.63 -16.30
CA PHE A 69 7.69 -13.19 -16.13
C PHE A 69 8.52 -12.55 -17.24
N LEU A 70 7.87 -11.79 -18.12
CA LEU A 70 8.55 -11.07 -19.19
C LEU A 70 9.08 -9.71 -18.70
N PRO A 71 10.14 -9.16 -19.34
CA PRO A 71 10.75 -7.88 -18.94
C PRO A 71 9.81 -6.67 -19.07
N ASP A 72 8.76 -6.78 -19.87
CA ASP A 72 7.75 -5.74 -20.10
C ASP A 72 6.66 -5.72 -19.01
N GLY A 73 6.72 -6.65 -18.05
CA GLY A 73 5.73 -6.81 -16.99
C GLY A 73 4.57 -7.75 -17.34
N THR A 74 4.63 -8.45 -18.47
CA THR A 74 3.62 -9.46 -18.82
C THR A 74 3.92 -10.78 -18.09
N VAL A 75 2.90 -11.40 -17.49
CA VAL A 75 3.00 -12.75 -16.91
C VAL A 75 2.25 -13.72 -17.80
N GLU A 76 2.97 -14.65 -18.41
CA GLU A 76 2.37 -15.73 -19.19
C GLU A 76 2.25 -17.00 -18.35
N VAL A 77 1.02 -17.51 -18.20
CA VAL A 77 0.69 -18.71 -17.43
C VAL A 77 0.39 -19.86 -18.39
N GLY A 78 0.99 -21.03 -18.18
CA GLY A 78 0.77 -22.26 -18.95
C GLY A 78 1.91 -22.64 -19.91
N LEU A 79 3.03 -21.94 -19.90
CA LEU A 79 4.17 -22.25 -20.77
C LEU A 79 4.87 -23.57 -20.37
N PRO A 80 5.29 -24.41 -21.34
CA PRO A 80 6.02 -25.65 -21.05
C PRO A 80 7.35 -25.42 -20.33
N ASP A 81 8.05 -24.35 -20.67
CA ASP A 81 9.41 -24.08 -20.19
C ASP A 81 9.45 -23.04 -19.06
N GLY A 82 8.28 -22.71 -18.48
CA GLY A 82 8.15 -21.74 -17.39
C GLY A 82 8.47 -22.32 -16.01
N ALA A 83 8.75 -21.42 -15.06
CA ALA A 83 8.94 -21.79 -13.65
C ALA A 83 7.59 -22.06 -12.97
N THR A 84 7.51 -22.98 -12.02
CA THR A 84 6.24 -23.29 -11.35
C THR A 84 5.88 -22.19 -10.38
N LEU A 85 4.70 -21.58 -10.48
CA LEU A 85 4.21 -20.64 -9.48
C LEU A 85 3.85 -21.41 -8.21
N VAL A 86 4.59 -21.20 -7.13
CA VAL A 86 4.45 -21.97 -5.88
C VAL A 86 3.66 -21.22 -4.82
N ASP A 87 3.82 -19.90 -4.74
CA ASP A 87 3.15 -19.07 -3.75
C ASP A 87 2.98 -17.63 -4.25
N VAL A 88 1.94 -16.95 -3.79
CA VAL A 88 1.67 -15.54 -4.12
C VAL A 88 1.16 -14.84 -2.87
N ASP A 89 1.88 -13.81 -2.42
CA ASP A 89 1.50 -12.97 -1.30
C ASP A 89 0.96 -11.60 -1.76
N GLU A 90 0.93 -10.60 -0.86
CA GLU A 90 0.41 -9.25 -1.17
C GLU A 90 1.34 -8.45 -2.10
N TYR A 91 2.63 -8.78 -2.17
CA TYR A 91 3.66 -8.02 -2.88
C TYR A 91 4.52 -8.87 -3.82
N TRP A 92 4.59 -10.18 -3.62
CA TRP A 92 5.49 -11.08 -4.34
C TRP A 92 4.77 -12.31 -4.89
N ALA A 93 5.15 -12.68 -6.11
CA ALA A 93 4.93 -14.01 -6.67
C ALA A 93 6.22 -14.83 -6.51
N THR A 94 6.13 -15.96 -5.85
CA THR A 94 7.22 -16.91 -5.70
C THR A 94 7.08 -18.01 -6.74
N VAL A 95 8.11 -18.17 -7.57
CA VAL A 95 8.21 -19.28 -8.51
C VAL A 95 9.37 -20.18 -8.16
N GLU A 96 9.27 -21.44 -8.54
CA GLU A 96 10.32 -22.44 -8.39
C GLU A 96 10.72 -22.95 -9.77
N ASP A 97 11.99 -22.77 -10.12
CA ASP A 97 12.62 -23.41 -11.27
C ASP A 97 13.49 -24.59 -10.79
N GLY A 98 13.95 -25.44 -11.72
CA GLY A 98 14.81 -26.58 -11.38
C GLY A 98 16.16 -26.21 -10.71
N SER A 99 16.47 -24.92 -10.58
CA SER A 99 17.65 -24.37 -9.89
C SER A 99 17.31 -23.71 -8.54
N GLY A 100 16.03 -23.58 -8.16
CA GLY A 100 15.59 -23.05 -6.87
C GLY A 100 14.40 -22.08 -6.95
N SER A 101 14.09 -21.44 -5.81
CA SER A 101 12.99 -20.48 -5.68
C SER A 101 13.43 -19.04 -5.99
N LYS A 102 12.64 -18.33 -6.81
CA LYS A 102 12.81 -16.90 -7.16
C LYS A 102 11.52 -16.12 -6.88
N ARG A 103 11.66 -14.87 -6.47
CA ARG A 103 10.55 -13.97 -6.16
C ARG A 103 10.47 -12.83 -7.18
N TYR A 104 9.27 -12.58 -7.68
CA TYR A 104 8.94 -11.52 -8.62
C TYR A 104 7.95 -10.55 -7.99
N PRO A 105 8.24 -9.23 -7.97
CA PRO A 105 7.36 -8.26 -7.35
C PRO A 105 6.08 -8.06 -8.18
N LEU A 106 4.92 -8.07 -7.54
CA LEU A 106 3.63 -7.88 -8.19
C LEU A 106 3.46 -6.49 -8.79
N LEU A 107 4.18 -5.50 -8.26
CA LEU A 107 4.28 -4.14 -8.81
C LEU A 107 4.77 -4.08 -10.27
N GLN A 108 5.49 -5.12 -10.71
CA GLN A 108 5.97 -5.20 -12.09
C GLN A 108 4.97 -5.88 -13.03
N VAL A 109 3.93 -6.52 -12.50
CA VAL A 109 2.94 -7.26 -13.30
C VAL A 109 1.91 -6.28 -13.85
N ARG A 110 1.97 -6.04 -15.15
CA ARG A 110 1.04 -5.16 -15.88
C ARG A 110 -0.11 -5.90 -16.52
N ARG A 111 0.11 -7.16 -16.90
CA ARG A 111 -0.88 -7.98 -17.62
C ARG A 111 -0.62 -9.45 -17.38
N ILE A 112 -1.68 -10.22 -17.21
CA ILE A 112 -1.61 -11.68 -17.11
C ILE A 112 -2.24 -12.28 -18.37
N VAL A 113 -1.56 -13.26 -18.98
CA VAL A 113 -1.99 -13.95 -20.19
C VAL A 113 -1.96 -15.45 -19.92
N PHE A 114 -3.11 -16.11 -20.04
CA PHE A 114 -3.20 -17.57 -19.93
C PHE A 114 -3.02 -18.18 -21.33
N LYS A 115 -1.95 -18.96 -21.52
CA LYS A 115 -1.78 -19.82 -22.69
C LYS A 115 -2.17 -21.24 -22.31
N GLY A 116 -3.20 -21.77 -22.98
CA GLY A 116 -3.73 -23.12 -22.78
C GLY A 116 -3.00 -24.16 -23.59
#